data_AF-A0A2W2G804-F1
#
_entry.id   AF-A0A2W2G804-F1
#
_cell.length_a   1.000
_cell.length_b   1.000
_cell.length_c   1.000
_cell.angle_alpha   90.00
_cell.angle_beta   90.00
_cell.angle_gamma   90.00
#
_symmetry.space_group_name_H-M   'P 1'
#
loop_
_entity.id
_entity.type
_entity.pdbx_description
1 polymer ?
#
loop_
_entity_poly.entity_id
_entity_poly.type
_entity_poly.pdbx_seq_one_letter_code
_entity_poly.pdbx_strand_id
1 'polypeptide(L)'
;MERRRLIQAAALGIGLTTMENQERVRQLLALSDERRSVEDWERTCEDLLQGLRVQPAARNKETIGIELEALLRERQRASPVRREDLLRIQAALAALYANALGRLSEHQAALRWWRTARQSADASKDQHLAIGVRATEAGNALYGQRSPGVVLELTRAAYGIAKGVPSWGPVYVLCARARAAAVLQRHDEALAALRQAEALVGGAELPVPSVMPSYWSDACPAEWTASFVYARIGDEARSEQARAAVFGYDDLGCHGDSGQPCYGRSLCGALG
;
A
#
# COMPACT_ATOMS: atom_id res chain seq x y z
N MET A 1 -2.26 -41.39 -14.69
CA MET A 1 -3.47 -41.15 -15.52
C MET A 1 -4.34 -39.98 -15.01
N GLU A 2 -4.31 -39.62 -13.73
CA GLU A 2 -5.11 -38.52 -13.17
C GLU A 2 -4.73 -37.13 -13.69
N ARG A 3 -3.43 -36.87 -13.92
CA ARG A 3 -2.91 -35.59 -14.44
C ARG A 3 -3.53 -35.19 -15.79
N ARG A 4 -3.69 -36.15 -16.70
CA ARG A 4 -4.25 -35.90 -18.05
C ARG A 4 -5.77 -35.67 -18.00
N ARG A 5 -6.45 -36.34 -17.06
CA ARG A 5 -7.90 -36.19 -16.86
C ARG A 5 -8.26 -34.86 -16.19
N LEU A 6 -7.45 -34.36 -15.27
CA LEU A 6 -7.65 -33.04 -14.63
C LEU A 6 -7.48 -31.89 -15.63
N ILE A 7 -6.48 -31.97 -16.53
CA ILE A 7 -6.27 -30.98 -17.60
C ILE A 7 -7.42 -31.03 -18.61
N GLN A 8 -7.92 -32.22 -18.95
CA GLN A 8 -9.07 -32.38 -19.85
C GLN A 8 -10.38 -31.90 -19.21
N ALA A 9 -10.56 -32.04 -17.90
CA ALA A 9 -11.73 -31.54 -17.19
C ALA A 9 -11.76 -30.00 -17.12
N ALA A 10 -10.60 -29.33 -17.02
CA ALA A 10 -10.50 -27.87 -17.07
C ALA A 10 -10.84 -27.29 -18.45
N ALA A 11 -10.60 -28.04 -19.53
CA ALA A 11 -10.87 -27.61 -20.90
C ALA A 11 -12.36 -27.69 -21.31
N LEU A 12 -13.21 -28.36 -20.51
CA LEU A 12 -14.64 -28.56 -20.79
C LEU A 12 -15.57 -27.63 -19.98
N GLY A 13 -15.01 -26.60 -19.32
CA GLY A 13 -15.76 -25.58 -18.60
C GLY A 13 -16.56 -24.67 -19.54
N ILE A 14 -17.76 -25.10 -19.92
CA ILE A 14 -18.79 -24.30 -20.57
C ILE A 14 -19.12 -23.11 -19.64
N GLY A 15 -18.80 -21.89 -20.07
CA GLY A 15 -19.36 -20.67 -19.49
C GLY A 15 -18.42 -19.68 -18.80
N LEU A 16 -17.10 -19.75 -19.01
CA LEU A 16 -16.16 -18.74 -18.49
C LEU A 16 -15.33 -18.14 -19.62
N THR A 17 -14.98 -16.86 -19.46
CA THR A 17 -14.21 -16.12 -20.45
C THR A 17 -12.84 -16.77 -20.66
N THR A 18 -12.27 -16.63 -21.85
CA THR A 18 -10.97 -17.25 -22.22
C THR A 18 -9.85 -16.92 -21.21
N MET A 19 -9.91 -15.77 -20.54
CA MET A 19 -8.96 -15.35 -19.50
C MET A 19 -9.09 -16.14 -18.20
N GLU A 20 -10.30 -16.42 -17.72
CA GLU A 20 -10.53 -17.22 -16.50
C GLU A 20 -10.03 -18.66 -16.68
N ASN A 21 -10.12 -19.18 -17.90
CA ASN A 21 -9.58 -20.49 -18.24
C ASN A 21 -8.05 -20.52 -18.24
N GLN A 22 -7.38 -19.44 -18.69
CA GLN A 22 -5.90 -19.35 -18.65
C GLN A 22 -5.35 -19.29 -17.23
N GLU A 23 -5.97 -18.50 -16.35
CA GLU A 23 -5.51 -18.39 -14.96
C GLU A 23 -5.71 -19.71 -14.20
N ARG A 24 -6.81 -20.43 -14.44
CA ARG A 24 -7.00 -21.78 -13.89
C ARG A 24 -5.92 -22.75 -14.35
N VAL A 25 -5.53 -22.71 -15.62
CA VAL A 25 -4.42 -23.53 -16.14
C VAL A 25 -3.11 -23.17 -15.46
N ARG A 26 -2.80 -21.87 -15.29
CA ARG A 26 -1.61 -21.42 -14.54
C ARG A 26 -1.63 -21.95 -13.10
N GLN A 27 -2.76 -21.82 -12.39
CA GLN A 27 -2.90 -22.31 -11.03
C GLN A 27 -2.71 -23.83 -10.94
N LEU A 28 -3.27 -24.60 -11.88
CA LEU A 28 -3.08 -26.05 -11.95
C LEU A 28 -1.63 -26.45 -12.22
N LEU A 29 -0.91 -25.68 -13.03
CA LEU A 29 0.53 -25.89 -13.27
C LEU A 29 1.34 -25.53 -12.02
N ALA A 30 1.00 -24.43 -11.33
CA ALA A 30 1.65 -24.00 -10.09
C ALA A 30 1.43 -24.97 -8.92
N LEU A 31 0.35 -25.76 -8.91
CA LEU A 31 0.16 -26.84 -7.93
C LEU A 31 1.24 -27.94 -8.04
N SER A 32 1.95 -28.01 -9.17
CA SER A 32 3.00 -29.01 -9.42
C SER A 32 4.43 -28.51 -9.19
N ASP A 33 4.60 -27.23 -8.83
CA ASP A 33 5.90 -26.56 -8.70
C ASP A 33 6.34 -26.37 -7.25
N GLU A 34 7.64 -26.10 -7.06
CA GLU A 34 8.24 -25.77 -5.76
C GLU A 34 7.52 -24.59 -5.10
N ARG A 35 7.44 -24.62 -3.76
CA ARG A 35 6.80 -23.54 -2.99
C ARG A 35 7.48 -22.21 -3.34
N ARG A 36 6.68 -21.22 -3.73
CA ARG A 36 7.14 -19.86 -4.01
C ARG A 36 8.02 -19.35 -2.87
N SER A 37 9.16 -18.71 -3.14
CA SER A 37 10.01 -18.14 -2.09
C SER A 37 9.30 -16.96 -1.39
N VAL A 38 9.83 -16.46 -0.26
CA VAL A 38 9.25 -15.24 0.36
C VAL A 38 9.49 -14.04 -0.57
N GLU A 39 10.67 -14.00 -1.16
CA GLU A 39 11.19 -12.96 -2.02
C GLU A 39 10.34 -12.83 -3.30
N ASP A 40 9.89 -13.95 -3.86
CA ASP A 40 8.98 -13.91 -5.00
C ASP A 40 7.61 -13.35 -4.61
N TRP A 41 7.12 -13.62 -3.40
CA TRP A 41 5.88 -13.02 -2.89
C TRP A 41 6.01 -11.52 -2.67
N GLU A 42 7.14 -11.07 -2.12
CA GLU A 42 7.45 -9.65 -1.95
C GLU A 42 7.49 -8.93 -3.30
N ARG A 43 8.16 -9.54 -4.29
CA ARG A 43 8.20 -9.02 -5.67
C ARG A 43 6.81 -8.89 -6.26
N THR A 44 5.93 -9.87 -6.08
CA THR A 44 4.54 -9.75 -6.53
C THR A 44 3.78 -8.64 -5.82
N CYS A 45 4.02 -8.40 -4.53
CA CYS A 45 3.40 -7.25 -3.86
C CYS A 45 3.84 -5.93 -4.50
N GLU A 46 5.12 -5.79 -4.86
CA GLU A 46 5.63 -4.62 -5.59
C GLU A 46 5.04 -4.49 -7.00
N ASP A 47 4.98 -5.59 -7.75
CA ASP A 47 4.37 -5.58 -9.10
C ASP A 47 2.89 -5.16 -9.04
N LEU A 48 2.15 -5.65 -8.03
CA LEU A 48 0.74 -5.29 -7.83
C LEU A 48 0.56 -3.85 -7.34
N LEU A 49 1.49 -3.33 -6.55
CA LEU A 49 1.53 -1.92 -6.17
C LEU A 49 1.78 -1.04 -7.40
N GLN A 50 2.75 -1.41 -8.24
CA GLN A 50 3.00 -0.72 -9.49
C GLN A 50 1.78 -0.80 -10.42
N GLY A 51 1.11 -1.96 -10.47
CA GLY A 51 -0.15 -2.15 -11.16
C GLY A 51 -1.25 -1.18 -10.69
N LEU A 52 -1.37 -0.93 -9.38
CA LEU A 52 -2.27 0.10 -8.87
C LEU A 52 -1.91 1.48 -9.41
N ARG A 53 -0.64 1.82 -9.56
CA ARG A 53 -0.21 3.15 -10.01
C ARG A 53 -0.53 3.40 -11.49
N VAL A 54 -0.47 2.36 -12.33
CA VAL A 54 -0.48 2.52 -13.80
C VAL A 54 -1.70 1.90 -14.49
N GLN A 55 -2.56 1.17 -13.79
CA GLN A 55 -3.70 0.45 -14.38
C GLN A 55 -5.03 0.79 -13.69
N PRO A 56 -6.18 0.53 -14.33
CA PRO A 56 -7.49 0.67 -13.69
C PRO A 56 -7.59 -0.19 -12.42
N ALA A 57 -8.09 0.40 -11.33
CA ALA A 57 -8.20 -0.27 -10.03
C ALA A 57 -9.04 -1.56 -10.06
N ALA A 58 -10.04 -1.65 -10.95
CA ALA A 58 -10.86 -2.85 -11.13
C ALA A 58 -10.03 -4.06 -11.59
N ARG A 59 -9.14 -3.86 -12.56
CA ARG A 59 -8.26 -4.92 -13.07
C ARG A 59 -7.27 -5.36 -11.99
N ASN A 60 -6.68 -4.40 -11.30
CA ASN A 60 -5.72 -4.71 -10.25
C ASN A 60 -6.38 -5.42 -9.06
N LYS A 61 -7.62 -5.06 -8.70
CA LYS A 61 -8.43 -5.77 -7.70
C LYS A 61 -8.55 -7.26 -8.04
N GLU A 62 -8.88 -7.59 -9.29
CA GLU A 62 -9.01 -8.99 -9.75
C GLU A 62 -7.68 -9.74 -9.60
N THR A 63 -6.57 -9.14 -10.05
CA THR A 63 -5.23 -9.76 -9.93
C THR A 63 -4.80 -9.96 -8.48
N ILE A 64 -5.02 -8.98 -7.59
CA ILE A 64 -4.72 -9.14 -6.16
C ILE A 64 -5.59 -10.26 -5.55
N GLY A 65 -6.85 -10.39 -5.97
CA GLY A 65 -7.75 -11.45 -5.51
C GLY A 65 -7.21 -12.86 -5.81
N ILE A 66 -6.69 -13.07 -7.02
CA ILE A 66 -6.03 -14.32 -7.43
C ILE A 66 -4.83 -14.64 -6.53
N GLU A 67 -3.97 -13.66 -6.27
CA GLU A 67 -2.77 -13.85 -5.45
C GLU A 67 -3.12 -14.10 -3.97
N LEU A 68 -4.18 -13.49 -3.45
CA LEU A 68 -4.71 -13.78 -2.10
C LEU A 68 -5.20 -15.24 -1.97
N GLU A 69 -5.85 -15.79 -2.99
CA GLU A 69 -6.27 -17.19 -2.98
C GLU A 69 -5.07 -18.15 -3.03
N ALA A 70 -4.07 -17.85 -3.85
CA ALA A 70 -2.83 -18.61 -3.92
C ALA A 70 -2.08 -18.60 -2.58
N LEU A 71 -1.99 -17.43 -1.93
CA LEU A 71 -1.37 -17.28 -0.63
C LEU A 71 -2.12 -18.07 0.46
N LEU A 72 -3.45 -18.05 0.46
CA LEU A 72 -4.26 -18.82 1.42
C LEU A 72 -3.99 -20.32 1.31
N ARG A 73 -3.88 -20.86 0.07
CA ARG A 73 -3.55 -22.27 -0.18
C ARG A 73 -2.15 -22.62 0.32
N GLU A 74 -1.17 -21.74 0.17
CA GLU A 74 0.19 -21.97 0.66
C GLU A 74 0.23 -21.96 2.20
N ARG A 75 -0.44 -20.98 2.83
CA ARG A 75 -0.48 -20.82 4.28
C ARG A 75 -1.06 -22.03 5.02
N GLN A 76 -2.04 -22.70 4.43
CA GLN A 76 -2.63 -23.94 4.95
C GLN A 76 -1.63 -25.10 5.05
N ARG A 77 -0.58 -25.10 4.21
CA ARG A 77 0.45 -26.16 4.12
C ARG A 77 1.79 -25.75 4.73
N ALA A 78 1.90 -24.50 5.18
CA ALA A 78 3.12 -23.90 5.69
C ALA A 78 3.45 -24.37 7.12
N SER A 79 4.74 -24.49 7.41
CA SER A 79 5.27 -24.64 8.76
C SER A 79 4.99 -23.38 9.59
N PRO A 80 5.09 -23.43 10.93
CA PRO A 80 4.86 -22.26 11.78
C PRO A 80 5.74 -21.06 11.45
N VAL A 81 7.05 -21.26 11.21
CA VAL A 81 8.00 -20.18 10.84
C VAL A 81 7.59 -19.54 9.52
N ARG A 82 7.37 -20.36 8.48
CA ARG A 82 6.92 -19.88 7.16
C ARG A 82 5.57 -19.16 7.22
N ARG A 83 4.72 -19.49 8.20
CA ARG A 83 3.42 -18.85 8.37
C ARG A 83 3.55 -17.38 8.81
N GLU A 84 4.58 -17.02 9.58
CA GLU A 84 4.82 -15.62 9.97
C GLU A 84 5.18 -14.78 8.74
N ASP A 85 6.06 -15.27 7.86
CA ASP A 85 6.38 -14.63 6.58
C ASP A 85 5.13 -14.46 5.70
N LEU A 86 4.34 -15.52 5.55
CA LEU A 86 3.12 -15.46 4.73
C LEU A 86 2.05 -14.54 5.33
N LEU A 87 2.02 -14.32 6.65
CA LEU A 87 1.15 -13.33 7.28
C LEU A 87 1.59 -11.90 6.96
N ARG A 88 2.90 -11.64 6.86
CA ARG A 88 3.44 -10.36 6.39
C ARG A 88 3.01 -10.07 4.94
N ILE A 89 3.12 -11.06 4.06
CA ILE A 89 2.61 -10.97 2.67
C ILE A 89 1.09 -10.79 2.64
N GLN A 90 0.35 -11.51 3.49
CA GLN A 90 -1.10 -11.39 3.58
C GLN A 90 -1.53 -9.98 3.98
N ALA A 91 -0.82 -9.35 4.90
CA ALA A 91 -1.08 -7.98 5.30
C ALA A 91 -0.88 -6.99 4.14
N ALA A 92 0.21 -7.15 3.39
CA ALA A 92 0.51 -6.34 2.21
C ALA A 92 -0.55 -6.47 1.12
N LEU A 93 -0.88 -7.70 0.70
CA LEU A 93 -1.91 -7.93 -0.32
C LEU A 93 -3.29 -7.44 0.14
N ALA A 94 -3.64 -7.64 1.42
CA ALA A 94 -4.90 -7.12 1.97
C ALA A 94 -4.95 -5.59 1.97
N ALA A 95 -3.83 -4.90 2.24
CA ALA A 95 -3.73 -3.45 2.16
C ALA A 95 -3.88 -2.96 0.71
N LEU A 96 -3.23 -3.60 -0.26
CA LEU A 96 -3.38 -3.29 -1.69
C LEU A 96 -4.82 -3.50 -2.17
N TYR A 97 -5.46 -4.60 -1.75
CA TYR A 97 -6.85 -4.89 -2.08
C TYR A 97 -7.79 -3.84 -1.49
N ALA A 98 -7.56 -3.42 -0.24
CA ALA A 98 -8.33 -2.35 0.39
C ALA A 98 -8.16 -1.00 -0.33
N ASN A 99 -6.95 -0.68 -0.80
CA ASN A 99 -6.69 0.51 -1.61
C ASN A 99 -7.42 0.48 -2.95
N ALA A 100 -7.35 -0.64 -3.69
CA ALA A 100 -8.10 -0.84 -4.93
C ALA A 100 -9.61 -0.62 -4.73
N LEU A 101 -10.19 -1.24 -3.69
CA LEU A 101 -11.60 -1.05 -3.34
C LEU A 101 -11.93 0.40 -2.98
N GLY A 102 -11.03 1.08 -2.27
CA GLY A 102 -11.17 2.49 -1.94
C GLY A 102 -11.32 3.36 -3.18
N ARG A 103 -10.46 3.15 -4.19
CA ARG A 103 -10.50 3.86 -5.47
C ARG A 103 -11.73 3.53 -6.32
N LEU A 104 -12.33 2.35 -6.11
CA LEU A 104 -13.61 1.96 -6.71
C LEU A 104 -14.82 2.44 -5.90
N SER A 105 -14.61 3.24 -4.86
CA SER A 105 -15.65 3.70 -3.92
C SER A 105 -16.40 2.57 -3.19
N GLU A 106 -15.82 1.37 -3.14
CA GLU A 106 -16.35 0.21 -2.40
C GLU A 106 -15.96 0.31 -0.91
N HIS A 107 -16.25 1.44 -0.26
CA HIS A 107 -15.69 1.82 1.05
C HIS A 107 -15.93 0.79 2.15
N GLN A 108 -17.14 0.23 2.26
CA GLN A 108 -17.43 -0.78 3.29
C GLN A 108 -16.61 -2.06 3.12
N ALA A 109 -16.34 -2.45 1.87
CA ALA A 109 -15.47 -3.57 1.58
C ALA A 109 -14.01 -3.22 1.90
N ALA A 110 -13.54 -2.03 1.52
CA ALA A 110 -12.21 -1.54 1.85
C ALA A 110 -11.95 -1.58 3.37
N LEU A 111 -12.90 -1.11 4.19
CA LEU A 111 -12.80 -1.13 5.65
C LEU A 111 -12.73 -2.55 6.25
N ARG A 112 -13.31 -3.56 5.60
CA ARG A 112 -13.13 -4.98 5.99
C ARG A 112 -11.71 -5.45 5.68
N TRP A 113 -11.20 -5.11 4.51
CA TRP A 113 -9.85 -5.49 4.09
C TRP A 113 -8.75 -4.77 4.89
N TRP A 114 -8.94 -3.51 5.27
CA TRP A 114 -8.04 -2.85 6.23
C TRP A 114 -8.01 -3.57 7.58
N ARG A 115 -9.13 -4.11 8.06
CA ARG A 115 -9.15 -4.95 9.27
C ARG A 115 -8.34 -6.23 9.08
N THR A 116 -8.51 -6.92 7.95
CA THR A 116 -7.73 -8.12 7.61
C THR A 116 -6.23 -7.81 7.55
N ALA A 117 -5.85 -6.69 6.92
CA ALA A 117 -4.46 -6.28 6.81
C ALA A 117 -3.83 -6.06 8.19
N ARG A 118 -4.52 -5.33 9.09
CA ARG A 118 -4.04 -5.10 10.46
C ARG A 118 -3.88 -6.38 11.25
N GLN A 119 -4.88 -7.26 11.23
CA GLN A 119 -4.82 -8.54 11.93
C GLN A 119 -3.66 -9.40 11.43
N SER A 120 -3.40 -9.39 10.12
CA SER A 120 -2.30 -10.15 9.52
C SER A 120 -0.94 -9.56 9.89
N ALA A 121 -0.81 -8.23 9.90
CA ALA A 121 0.41 -7.54 10.30
C ALA A 121 0.73 -7.73 11.78
N ASP A 122 -0.27 -7.66 12.66
CA ASP A 122 -0.08 -7.92 14.08
C ASP A 122 0.36 -9.38 14.32
N ALA A 123 -0.26 -10.32 13.58
CA ALA A 123 0.06 -11.75 13.69
C ALA A 123 1.42 -12.12 13.07
N SER A 124 1.96 -11.33 12.15
CA SER A 124 3.31 -11.54 11.59
C SER A 124 4.43 -11.06 12.52
N LYS A 125 4.11 -10.35 13.61
CA LYS A 125 5.06 -9.76 14.57
C LYS A 125 6.01 -8.72 13.94
N ASP A 126 5.69 -8.24 12.74
CA ASP A 126 6.42 -7.16 12.09
C ASP A 126 5.83 -5.82 12.52
N GLN A 127 6.49 -5.17 13.49
CA GLN A 127 6.03 -3.90 14.04
C GLN A 127 6.02 -2.77 12.99
N HIS A 128 6.98 -2.75 12.06
CA HIS A 128 7.05 -1.70 11.04
C HIS A 128 5.88 -1.83 10.06
N LEU A 129 5.58 -3.05 9.61
CA LEU A 129 4.39 -3.34 8.82
C LEU A 129 3.10 -3.01 9.57
N ALA A 130 3.00 -3.38 10.85
CA ALA A 130 1.80 -3.13 11.66
C ALA A 130 1.46 -1.63 11.77
N ILE A 131 2.49 -0.77 11.88
CA ILE A 131 2.33 0.68 11.87
C ILE A 131 2.04 1.17 10.45
N GLY A 132 2.78 0.71 9.44
CA GLY A 132 2.61 1.09 8.04
C GLY A 132 1.20 0.85 7.51
N VAL A 133 0.61 -0.32 7.80
CA VAL A 133 -0.78 -0.65 7.43
C VAL A 133 -1.77 0.31 8.08
N ARG A 134 -1.61 0.63 9.37
CA ARG A 134 -2.51 1.55 10.08
C ARG A 134 -2.37 2.99 9.60
N ALA A 135 -1.15 3.42 9.31
CA ALA A 135 -0.86 4.73 8.75
C ALA A 135 -1.52 4.89 7.37
N THR A 136 -1.38 3.86 6.53
CA THR A 136 -1.99 3.79 5.19
C THR A 136 -3.52 3.77 5.27
N GLU A 137 -4.10 2.94 6.15
CA GLU A 137 -5.54 2.92 6.42
C GLU A 137 -6.03 4.32 6.80
N ALA A 138 -5.36 4.99 7.75
CA ALA A 138 -5.76 6.32 8.20
C ALA A 138 -5.70 7.35 7.07
N GLY A 139 -4.64 7.31 6.25
CA GLY A 139 -4.49 8.17 5.07
C GLY A 139 -5.59 7.97 4.04
N ASN A 140 -5.93 6.72 3.70
CA ASN A 140 -7.00 6.39 2.77
C ASN A 140 -8.39 6.71 3.35
N ALA A 141 -8.56 6.55 4.66
CA ALA A 141 -9.85 6.73 5.31
C ALA A 141 -10.36 8.18 5.26
N LEU A 142 -9.44 9.15 5.13
CA LEU A 142 -9.76 10.57 4.99
C LEU A 142 -10.51 10.88 3.68
N TYR A 143 -10.38 10.03 2.66
CA TYR A 143 -11.04 10.18 1.35
C TYR A 143 -12.38 9.45 1.30
N GLY A 144 -13.28 9.83 2.21
CA GLY A 144 -14.69 9.39 2.18
C GLY A 144 -15.00 8.08 2.91
N GLN A 145 -14.01 7.38 3.48
CA GLN A 145 -14.28 6.14 4.22
C GLN A 145 -14.65 6.38 5.69
N ARG A 146 -14.13 7.46 6.30
CA ARG A 146 -14.37 7.82 7.71
C ARG A 146 -14.38 9.34 7.90
N SER A 147 -14.98 9.79 9.00
CA SER A 147 -14.88 11.20 9.38
C SER A 147 -13.43 11.55 9.77
N PRO A 148 -12.97 12.80 9.54
CA PRO A 148 -11.63 13.23 9.93
C PRO A 148 -11.33 13.06 11.43
N GLY A 149 -12.34 13.22 12.29
CA GLY A 149 -12.20 12.97 13.73
C GLY A 149 -11.81 11.51 14.04
N VAL A 150 -12.43 10.54 13.36
CA VAL A 150 -12.07 9.12 13.51
C VAL A 150 -10.68 8.85 12.93
N VAL A 151 -10.29 9.53 11.84
CA VAL A 151 -8.92 9.44 11.31
C VAL A 151 -7.90 9.90 12.35
N LEU A 152 -8.16 11.00 13.08
CA LEU A 152 -7.29 11.45 14.17
C LEU A 152 -7.15 10.39 15.27
N GLU A 153 -8.24 9.74 15.69
CA GLU A 153 -8.19 8.63 16.66
C GLU A 153 -7.32 7.47 16.17
N LEU A 154 -7.49 7.06 14.91
CA LEU A 154 -6.68 6.01 14.29
C LEU A 154 -5.20 6.38 14.27
N THR A 155 -4.87 7.64 13.96
CA THR A 155 -3.47 8.10 13.97
C THR A 155 -2.88 8.08 15.36
N ARG A 156 -3.64 8.42 16.41
CA ARG A 156 -3.16 8.37 17.80
C ARG A 156 -2.88 6.94 18.24
N ALA A 157 -3.80 6.02 17.95
CA ALA A 157 -3.61 4.59 18.22
C ALA A 157 -2.39 4.02 17.48
N ALA A 158 -2.23 4.34 16.19
CA ALA A 158 -1.10 3.87 15.39
C ALA A 158 0.25 4.42 15.87
N TYR A 159 0.30 5.71 16.24
CA TYR A 159 1.53 6.33 16.75
C TYR A 159 2.00 5.69 18.06
N GLY A 160 1.07 5.32 18.95
CA GLY A 160 1.39 4.65 20.21
C GLY A 160 2.08 3.29 20.05
N ILE A 161 1.88 2.60 18.92
CA ILE A 161 2.54 1.31 18.62
C ILE A 161 4.03 1.49 18.35
N ALA A 162 4.45 2.65 17.81
CA ALA A 162 5.83 2.90 17.41
C ALA A 162 6.81 2.94 18.58
N LYS A 163 6.36 3.28 19.80
CA LYS A 163 7.17 3.36 21.02
C LYS A 163 8.49 4.15 20.84
N GLY A 164 8.48 5.18 19.98
CA GLY A 164 9.64 6.03 19.72
C GLY A 164 10.69 5.48 18.76
N VAL A 165 10.47 4.30 18.14
CA VAL A 165 11.37 3.76 17.11
C VAL A 165 11.17 4.51 15.79
N PRO A 166 12.20 5.17 15.22
CA PRO A 166 12.09 5.83 13.92
C PRO A 166 11.83 4.82 12.79
N SER A 167 10.82 5.07 11.97
CA SER A 167 10.58 4.38 10.70
C SER A 167 9.65 5.19 9.81
N TRP A 168 9.41 4.72 8.59
CA TRP A 168 8.41 5.32 7.70
C TRP A 168 6.98 5.29 8.25
N GLY A 169 6.65 4.30 9.11
CA GLY A 169 5.33 4.17 9.71
C GLY A 169 4.88 5.43 10.47
N PRO A 170 5.63 5.87 11.50
CA PRO A 170 5.37 7.12 12.21
C PRO A 170 5.29 8.37 11.32
N VAL A 171 6.10 8.46 10.25
CA VAL A 171 6.03 9.56 9.28
C VAL A 171 4.65 9.59 8.63
N TYR A 172 4.17 8.47 8.07
CA TYR A 172 2.84 8.41 7.45
C TYR A 172 1.70 8.64 8.44
N VAL A 173 1.85 8.20 9.69
CA VAL A 173 0.87 8.46 10.75
C VAL A 173 0.73 9.96 11.00
N LEU A 174 1.86 10.67 11.11
CA LEU A 174 1.89 12.12 11.30
C LEU A 174 1.36 12.85 10.08
N CYS A 175 1.68 12.39 8.87
CA CYS A 175 1.13 12.93 7.63
C CYS A 175 -0.39 12.79 7.54
N ALA A 176 -0.94 11.62 7.91
CA ALA A 176 -2.38 11.42 7.98
C ALA A 176 -3.04 12.30 9.05
N ARG A 177 -2.38 12.46 10.21
CA ARG A 177 -2.84 13.34 11.29
C ARG A 177 -2.89 14.80 10.85
N ALA A 178 -1.84 15.29 10.20
CA ALA A 178 -1.73 16.66 9.71
C ALA A 178 -2.85 16.98 8.71
N ARG A 179 -3.09 16.09 7.73
CA ARG A 179 -4.18 16.24 6.77
C ARG A 179 -5.55 16.23 7.45
N ALA A 180 -5.81 15.29 8.36
CA ALA A 180 -7.09 15.22 9.07
C ALA A 180 -7.35 16.47 9.95
N ALA A 181 -6.33 16.96 10.66
CA ALA A 181 -6.41 18.19 11.45
C ALA A 181 -6.68 19.42 10.56
N ALA A 182 -6.00 19.51 9.41
CA ALA A 182 -6.24 20.58 8.44
C ALA A 182 -7.66 20.53 7.87
N VAL A 183 -8.21 19.33 7.64
CA VAL A 183 -9.62 19.17 7.22
C VAL A 183 -10.59 19.75 8.25
N LEU A 184 -10.29 19.57 9.54
CA LEU A 184 -11.07 20.08 10.67
C LEU A 184 -10.74 21.54 11.04
N GLN A 185 -9.96 22.25 10.21
CA GLN A 185 -9.49 23.62 10.47
C GLN A 185 -8.70 23.79 11.79
N ARG A 186 -8.08 22.72 12.27
CA ARG A 186 -7.17 22.74 13.42
C ARG A 186 -5.76 23.03 12.94
N HIS A 187 -5.54 24.25 12.49
CA HIS A 187 -4.32 24.65 11.77
C HIS A 187 -3.04 24.46 12.60
N ASP A 188 -3.07 24.78 13.89
CA ASP A 188 -1.91 24.58 14.78
C ASP A 188 -1.56 23.10 14.95
N GLU A 189 -2.57 22.25 15.14
CA GLU A 189 -2.40 20.79 15.23
C GLU A 189 -1.85 20.22 13.91
N ALA A 190 -2.36 20.70 12.78
CA ALA A 190 -1.91 20.28 11.45
C ALA A 190 -0.44 20.63 11.21
N LEU A 191 -0.05 21.88 11.48
CA LEU A 191 1.33 22.35 11.32
C LEU A 191 2.29 21.68 12.31
N ALA A 192 1.85 21.42 13.55
CA ALA A 192 2.66 20.69 14.52
C ALA A 192 2.92 19.24 14.08
N ALA A 193 1.89 18.54 13.60
CA ALA A 193 2.05 17.18 13.08
C ALA A 193 2.94 17.13 11.83
N LEU A 194 2.81 18.10 10.92
CA LEU A 194 3.68 18.22 9.74
C LEU A 194 5.15 18.41 10.14
N ARG A 195 5.46 19.36 11.03
CA ARG A 195 6.83 19.58 11.50
C ARG A 195 7.44 18.34 12.15
N GLN A 196 6.64 17.57 12.89
CA GLN A 196 7.11 16.30 13.46
C GLN A 196 7.42 15.26 12.37
N ALA A 197 6.64 15.20 11.30
CA ALA A 197 6.92 14.30 10.18
C ALA A 197 8.21 14.69 9.46
N GLU A 198 8.39 15.99 9.17
CA GLU A 198 9.61 16.55 8.54
C GLU A 198 10.85 16.29 9.40
N ALA A 199 10.75 16.47 10.72
CA ALA A 199 11.85 16.21 11.64
C ALA A 199 12.28 14.73 11.67
N LEU A 200 11.33 13.79 11.53
CA LEU A 200 11.66 12.37 11.45
C LEU A 200 12.40 12.03 10.15
N VAL A 201 12.01 12.62 9.03
CA VAL A 201 12.66 12.41 7.72
C VAL A 201 14.04 13.05 7.69
N GLY A 202 14.21 14.25 8.27
CA GLY A 202 15.50 14.97 8.29
C GLY A 202 16.50 14.51 9.35
N GLY A 203 16.09 13.67 10.29
CA GLY A 203 16.90 13.30 11.46
C GLY A 203 17.83 12.09 11.28
N ALA A 204 17.42 11.08 10.50
CA ALA A 204 18.19 9.86 10.28
C ALA A 204 17.70 9.08 9.05
N GLU A 205 18.55 8.21 8.51
CA GLU A 205 18.13 7.23 7.50
C GLU A 205 17.09 6.28 8.12
N LEU A 206 15.88 6.27 7.54
CA LEU A 206 14.79 5.43 8.02
C LEU A 206 14.92 4.02 7.41
N PRO A 207 14.71 2.95 8.20
CA PRO A 207 14.82 1.59 7.70
C PRO A 207 13.84 1.33 6.55
N VAL A 208 14.36 0.76 5.46
CA VAL A 208 13.57 0.36 4.30
C VAL A 208 12.71 -0.85 4.67
N PRO A 209 11.38 -0.82 4.42
CA PRO A 209 10.50 -1.95 4.68
C PRO A 209 10.84 -3.16 3.81
N SER A 210 10.72 -4.37 4.37
CA SER A 210 10.97 -5.61 3.60
C SER A 210 9.87 -5.92 2.59
N VAL A 211 8.62 -5.53 2.87
CA VAL A 211 7.48 -5.71 1.96
C VAL A 211 6.97 -4.37 1.47
N MET A 212 6.77 -4.27 0.16
CA MET A 212 6.37 -3.04 -0.51
C MET A 212 7.23 -1.81 -0.13
N PRO A 213 8.58 -1.88 -0.12
CA PRO A 213 9.42 -0.71 0.15
C PRO A 213 8.98 0.54 -0.61
N SER A 214 8.67 0.43 -1.91
CA SER A 214 8.30 1.58 -2.74
C SER A 214 6.98 2.23 -2.33
N TYR A 215 6.15 1.56 -1.53
CA TYR A 215 4.92 2.14 -0.99
C TYR A 215 5.23 3.23 0.06
N TRP A 216 6.24 3.00 0.89
CA TRP A 216 6.53 3.84 2.06
C TRP A 216 7.78 4.69 1.92
N SER A 217 8.81 4.27 1.18
CA SER A 217 10.06 5.04 1.08
C SER A 217 10.07 6.07 -0.05
N ASP A 218 9.31 5.84 -1.13
CA ASP A 218 9.55 6.56 -2.40
C ASP A 218 8.53 7.66 -2.68
N ALA A 219 7.57 7.91 -1.77
CA ALA A 219 6.37 8.71 -2.07
C ALA A 219 6.38 10.13 -1.49
N CYS A 220 7.54 10.67 -1.09
CA CYS A 220 7.70 12.02 -0.51
C CYS A 220 6.52 12.45 0.39
N PRO A 221 6.17 11.64 1.41
CA PRO A 221 4.90 11.77 2.12
C PRO A 221 4.79 13.08 2.91
N ALA A 222 5.91 13.67 3.31
CA ALA A 222 5.96 14.92 4.06
C ALA A 222 5.68 16.12 3.14
N GLU A 223 6.33 16.19 1.98
CA GLU A 223 6.21 17.27 1.01
C GLU A 223 4.80 17.34 0.41
N TRP A 224 4.23 16.19 0.05
CA TRP A 224 2.84 16.14 -0.41
C TRP A 224 1.86 16.54 0.70
N THR A 225 2.12 16.15 1.94
CA THR A 225 1.30 16.59 3.08
C THR A 225 1.45 18.08 3.34
N ALA A 226 2.65 18.64 3.19
CA ALA A 226 2.92 20.06 3.35
C ALA A 226 2.12 20.87 2.34
N SER A 227 2.13 20.48 1.07
CA SER A 227 1.29 21.07 0.02
C SER A 227 -0.19 21.11 0.43
N PHE A 228 -0.73 19.98 0.88
CA PHE A 228 -2.13 19.90 1.32
C PHE A 228 -2.41 20.81 2.52
N VAL A 229 -1.57 20.76 3.55
CA VAL A 229 -1.76 21.54 4.79
C VAL A 229 -1.69 23.04 4.49
N TYR A 230 -0.69 23.49 3.73
CA TYR A 230 -0.52 24.90 3.38
C TYR A 230 -1.69 25.44 2.55
N ALA A 231 -2.19 24.68 1.57
CA ALA A 231 -3.40 25.04 0.84
C ALA A 231 -4.61 25.18 1.79
N ARG A 232 -4.78 24.25 2.73
CA ARG A 232 -5.91 24.25 3.67
C ARG A 232 -5.88 25.38 4.70
N ILE A 233 -4.73 26.01 4.93
CA ILE A 233 -4.60 27.19 5.81
C ILE A 233 -4.58 28.51 5.03
N GLY A 234 -4.58 28.47 3.70
CA GLY A 234 -4.53 29.65 2.83
C GLY A 234 -3.13 30.19 2.52
N ASP A 235 -2.06 29.43 2.81
CA ASP A 235 -0.67 29.79 2.47
C ASP A 235 -0.30 29.22 1.09
N GLU A 236 -0.80 29.86 0.04
CA GLU A 236 -0.64 29.38 -1.34
C GLU A 236 0.83 29.36 -1.80
N ALA A 237 1.64 30.30 -1.32
CA ALA A 237 3.06 30.37 -1.68
C ALA A 237 3.83 29.15 -1.16
N ARG A 238 3.64 28.77 0.11
CA ARG A 238 4.27 27.56 0.65
C ARG A 238 3.67 26.28 0.10
N SER A 239 2.36 26.29 -0.20
CA SER A 239 1.69 25.17 -0.88
C SER A 239 2.33 24.88 -2.24
N GLU A 240 2.58 25.92 -3.04
CA GLU A 240 3.22 25.80 -4.34
C GLU A 240 4.67 25.33 -4.25
N GLN A 241 5.45 25.88 -3.30
CA GLN A 241 6.82 25.43 -3.06
C GLN A 241 6.89 23.93 -2.69
N ALA A 242 6.03 23.49 -1.76
CA ALA A 242 5.97 22.09 -1.36
C ALA A 242 5.55 21.19 -2.53
N ARG A 243 4.59 21.64 -3.34
CA ARG A 243 4.15 20.94 -4.56
C ARG A 243 5.26 20.81 -5.60
N ALA A 244 6.12 21.82 -5.76
CA ALA A 244 7.25 21.76 -6.68
C ALA A 244 8.28 20.71 -6.25
N ALA A 245 8.55 20.56 -4.95
CA ALA A 245 9.45 19.52 -4.43
C ALA A 245 8.94 18.10 -4.75
N VAL A 246 7.62 17.90 -4.69
CA VAL A 246 6.97 16.64 -5.04
C VAL A 246 7.17 16.28 -6.52
N PHE A 247 7.06 17.25 -7.43
CA PHE A 247 7.24 17.02 -8.87
C PHE A 247 8.71 17.01 -9.31
N GLY A 248 9.58 17.74 -8.62
CA GLY A 248 11.02 17.75 -8.90
C GLY A 248 11.74 16.45 -8.57
N TYR A 249 11.11 15.56 -7.78
CA TYR A 249 11.63 14.22 -7.51
C TYR A 249 11.63 13.33 -8.76
N ASP A 250 10.74 13.57 -9.73
CA ASP A 250 10.72 12.84 -11.01
C ASP A 250 11.91 13.22 -11.93
N ASP A 251 12.52 14.40 -11.76
CA ASP A 251 13.63 14.87 -12.59
C ASP A 251 15.02 14.44 -12.08
N LEU A 252 15.18 14.17 -10.78
CA LEU A 252 16.47 13.76 -10.19
C LEU A 252 16.83 12.28 -10.44
N GLY A 253 15.93 11.49 -11.02
CA GLY A 253 16.19 10.13 -11.52
C GLY A 253 16.69 10.08 -12.97
N CYS A 254 16.76 11.23 -13.66
CA CYS A 254 16.97 11.31 -15.11
C CYS A 254 18.30 12.00 -15.49
N HIS A 255 19.42 11.59 -14.89
CA HIS A 255 20.75 11.85 -15.44
C HIS A 255 21.49 10.53 -15.70
N GLY A 256 20.95 9.77 -16.65
CA GLY A 256 21.64 8.72 -17.39
C GLY A 256 21.67 9.09 -18.88
N ASP A 257 22.85 9.02 -19.46
CA ASP A 257 23.33 9.65 -20.71
C ASP A 257 22.70 9.18 -22.03
N SER A 258 21.39 8.91 -22.07
CA SER A 258 20.70 8.49 -23.29
C SER A 258 19.41 9.30 -23.49
N GLY A 259 19.47 10.24 -24.44
CA GLY A 259 18.36 11.11 -24.83
C GLY A 259 17.14 10.38 -25.41
N GLN A 260 16.37 9.72 -24.54
CA GLN A 260 15.01 9.26 -24.82
C GLN A 260 14.04 9.85 -23.79
N PRO A 261 12.86 10.35 -24.22
CA PRO A 261 11.85 10.84 -23.30
C PRO A 261 11.16 9.66 -22.58
N CYS A 262 11.41 9.54 -21.28
CA CYS A 262 10.69 8.60 -20.42
C CYS A 262 9.33 9.19 -20.02
N TYR A 263 8.25 8.47 -20.33
CA TYR A 263 6.89 8.79 -19.89
C TYR A 263 6.76 8.59 -18.37
N GLY A 264 7.17 9.59 -17.59
CA GLY A 264 6.94 9.68 -16.15
C GLY A 264 5.98 10.84 -15.86
N ARG A 265 4.68 10.58 -15.91
CA ARG A 265 3.67 11.47 -15.32
C ARG A 265 2.81 10.67 -14.36
N SER A 266 2.70 11.16 -13.13
CA SER A 266 1.72 10.80 -12.10
C SER A 266 2.14 9.73 -11.08
N LEU A 267 3.05 10.08 -10.17
CA LEU A 267 3.26 9.33 -8.92
C LEU A 267 2.46 9.86 -7.71
N CYS A 268 2.02 11.12 -7.71
CA CYS A 268 1.36 11.71 -6.53
C CYS A 268 -0.17 11.67 -6.51
N GLY A 269 -0.82 11.25 -7.60
CA GLY A 269 -2.26 10.99 -7.62
C GLY A 269 -2.67 9.62 -7.04
N ALA A 270 -1.71 8.72 -6.81
CA ALA A 270 -1.97 7.33 -6.42
C ALA A 270 -2.21 7.12 -4.91
N LEU A 271 -2.07 8.16 -4.08
CA LEU A 271 -2.31 8.10 -2.63
C LEU A 271 -3.63 8.77 -2.18
N GLY A 272 -4.44 9.23 -3.15
CA GLY A 272 -5.82 9.70 -2.95
C GLY A 272 -6.85 8.58 -3.09
#